data_AF-A0A6C1BTF0-F1
#
_entry.id   AF-A0A6C1BTF0-F1
#
_cell.length_a   1.000
_cell.length_b   1.000
_cell.length_c   1.000
_cell.angle_alpha   90.00
_cell.angle_beta   90.00
_cell.angle_gamma   90.00
#
_symmetry.space_group_name_H-M   'P 1'
#
loop_
_entity.id
_entity.type
_entity.pdbx_description
1 polymer ?
#
loop_
_entity_poly.entity_id
_entity_poly.type
_entity_poly.pdbx_seq_one_letter_code
_entity_poly.pdbx_strand_id
1 'polypeptide(L)'
;MFEQLVEKIRQESKEGRVLTYTEGAIGITALLSCPLKHELAKEYEIEPKAVEIDDGFVWERQVKKALKELYGESFQEEKDLIYEIDGTLIHGHLDCFIELEDEVIGIELKAPKYILLKDIPQGIKDGLYEDEGLVIHNSVYLTQAKIQRFILGRLYPHKKVRQYLFYKSLAKHKSWSQKLYVVSEVKESITEEELKELVRRFHEDKSPRYPNECTSYCVFYREGLCEGREYRLEEEKPQESAFELLRYYRTLETELKQVETLLKKAVKGTLKIGGRELGWVKREVVSFDVEKLLKKAGDKAHEYVYVKPSKKEEILNTFGDEVVKEKREEVIWKL
;
A
#
# COMPACT_ATOMS: atom_id res chain seq x y z
N MET A 1 22.52 -21.69 16.93
CA MET A 1 23.20 -21.36 15.66
C MET A 1 22.34 -20.42 14.81
N PHE A 2 21.20 -20.86 14.26
CA PHE A 2 20.39 -20.00 13.37
C PHE A 2 19.76 -18.78 14.06
N GLU A 3 19.37 -18.88 15.34
CA GLU A 3 18.88 -17.71 16.10
C GLU A 3 19.96 -16.64 16.26
N GLN A 4 21.19 -17.03 16.57
CA GLN A 4 22.34 -16.13 16.66
C GLN A 4 22.68 -15.51 15.29
N LEU A 5 22.55 -16.28 14.21
CA LEU A 5 22.72 -15.76 12.85
C LEU A 5 21.64 -14.72 12.50
N VAL A 6 20.38 -15.01 12.81
CA VAL A 6 19.26 -14.08 12.57
C VAL A 6 19.45 -12.80 13.39
N GLU A 7 19.85 -12.91 14.66
CA GLU A 7 20.16 -11.74 15.50
C GLU A 7 21.30 -10.91 14.91
N LYS A 8 22.36 -11.55 14.42
CA LYS A 8 23.47 -10.86 13.75
C LYS A 8 23.02 -10.13 12.48
N ILE A 9 22.20 -10.76 11.64
CA ILE A 9 21.64 -10.15 10.43
C ILE A 9 20.77 -8.93 10.78
N ARG A 10 19.96 -9.01 11.85
CA ARG A 10 19.14 -7.89 12.35
C ARG A 10 19.97 -6.72 12.86
N GLN A 11 21.11 -6.98 13.47
CA GLN A 11 22.03 -5.91 13.90
C GLN A 11 22.67 -5.22 12.70
N GLU A 12 23.08 -5.99 11.68
CA GLU A 12 23.68 -5.47 10.44
C GLU A 12 22.68 -4.70 9.55
N SER A 13 21.38 -5.05 9.62
CA SER A 13 20.32 -4.30 8.91
C SER A 13 20.15 -2.89 9.48
N LYS A 14 20.34 -2.72 10.79
CA LYS A 14 20.18 -1.46 11.54
C LYS A 14 21.45 -0.61 11.64
N GLU A 15 22.60 -1.13 11.21
CA GLU A 15 23.90 -0.49 11.37
C GLU A 15 23.91 0.95 10.81
N GLY A 16 24.33 1.90 11.63
CA GLY A 16 24.51 3.32 11.25
C GLY A 16 23.29 4.22 11.49
N ARG A 17 22.13 3.70 11.89
CA ARG A 17 20.94 4.52 12.20
C ARG A 17 20.95 4.98 13.65
N VAL A 18 21.09 6.29 13.87
CA VAL A 18 20.90 6.93 15.19
C VAL A 18 19.94 8.09 15.00
N LEU A 19 18.71 7.94 15.49
CA LEU A 19 17.73 9.02 15.51
C LEU A 19 17.71 9.67 16.88
N THR A 20 17.85 10.99 16.92
CA THR A 20 17.71 11.77 18.15
C THR A 20 16.38 12.51 18.14
N TYR A 21 15.67 12.46 19.25
CA TYR A 21 14.43 13.21 19.44
C TYR A 21 14.64 14.30 20.49
N THR A 22 14.02 15.45 20.27
CA THR A 22 14.00 16.52 21.28
C THR A 22 13.22 16.03 22.49
N GLU A 23 13.72 16.29 23.69
CA GLU A 23 13.03 15.90 24.92
C GLU A 23 11.60 16.47 24.96
N GLY A 24 10.64 15.64 25.33
CA GLY A 24 9.22 16.00 25.35
C GLY A 24 8.53 16.08 23.99
N ALA A 25 9.25 15.93 22.87
CA ALA A 25 8.65 15.95 21.55
C ALA A 25 7.89 14.67 21.23
N ILE A 26 6.88 14.80 20.36
CA ILE A 26 6.08 13.69 19.84
C ILE A 26 6.52 13.42 18.39
N GLY A 27 6.86 12.17 18.11
CA GLY A 27 7.20 11.73 16.75
C GLY A 27 6.01 11.82 15.80
N ILE A 28 6.24 12.15 14.52
CA ILE A 28 5.18 12.10 13.50
C ILE A 28 4.56 10.70 13.45
N THR A 29 5.37 9.64 13.48
CA THR A 29 4.91 8.25 13.54
C THR A 29 4.09 7.96 14.81
N ALA A 30 4.43 8.61 15.93
CA ALA A 30 3.69 8.44 17.19
C ALA A 30 2.26 9.02 17.07
N LEU A 31 2.11 10.19 16.45
CA LEU A 31 0.79 10.80 16.18
C LEU A 31 -0.15 9.89 15.37
N LEU A 32 0.43 9.05 14.50
CA LEU A 32 -0.30 8.16 13.60
C LEU A 32 -0.46 6.74 14.13
N SER A 33 -0.10 6.50 15.40
CA SER A 33 -0.20 5.22 16.08
C SER A 33 -0.91 5.35 17.43
N CYS A 34 -1.25 4.22 18.04
CA CYS A 34 -1.85 4.19 19.36
C CYS A 34 -0.96 4.91 20.39
N PRO A 35 -1.43 5.96 21.09
CA PRO A 35 -0.58 6.69 22.03
C PRO A 35 -0.08 5.84 23.21
N LEU A 36 -0.85 4.83 23.64
CA LEU A 36 -0.39 3.87 24.66
C LEU A 36 0.84 3.09 24.20
N LYS A 37 0.94 2.76 22.90
CA LYS A 37 2.14 2.12 22.35
C LYS A 37 3.35 3.04 22.51
N HIS A 38 3.18 4.35 22.34
CA HIS A 38 4.26 5.32 22.53
C HIS A 38 4.63 5.49 24.00
N GLU A 39 3.66 5.49 24.92
CA GLU A 39 3.91 5.52 26.37
C GLU A 39 4.68 4.29 26.84
N LEU A 40 4.22 3.09 26.45
CA LEU A 40 4.88 1.82 26.79
C LEU A 40 6.29 1.73 26.19
N ALA A 41 6.55 2.32 25.02
CA ALA A 41 7.90 2.36 24.45
C ALA A 41 8.90 3.21 25.26
N LYS A 42 8.43 4.10 26.14
CA LYS A 42 9.30 4.85 27.08
C LYS A 42 9.61 4.02 28.33
N GLU A 43 8.74 3.10 28.68
CA GLU A 43 8.88 2.22 29.86
C GLU A 43 9.64 0.93 29.52
N TYR A 44 9.47 0.42 28.30
CA TYR A 44 9.98 -0.86 27.86
C TYR A 44 10.80 -0.69 26.57
N GLU A 45 12.07 -1.07 26.61
CA GLU A 45 12.96 -1.12 25.44
C GLU A 45 12.68 -2.34 24.55
N ILE A 46 11.44 -2.46 24.06
CA ILE A 46 11.01 -3.58 23.21
C ILE A 46 10.88 -3.12 21.77
N GLU A 47 11.70 -3.70 20.92
CA GLU A 47 11.65 -3.46 19.48
C GLU A 47 10.83 -4.51 18.74
N PRO A 48 10.07 -4.12 17.71
CA PRO A 48 9.38 -5.06 16.85
C PRO A 48 10.38 -5.91 16.03
N LYS A 49 10.28 -7.24 16.14
CA LYS A 49 11.17 -8.22 15.47
C LYS A 49 10.55 -8.83 14.21
N ALA A 50 10.12 -8.02 13.25
CA ALA A 50 9.62 -8.52 11.96
C ALA A 50 10.74 -8.56 10.90
N VAL A 51 10.73 -9.55 9.99
CA VAL A 51 11.75 -9.68 8.93
C VAL A 51 11.59 -8.55 7.91
N GLU A 52 10.35 -8.10 7.68
CA GLU A 52 10.02 -7.01 6.78
C GLU A 52 10.64 -5.67 7.25
N ILE A 53 10.93 -5.53 8.54
CA ILE A 53 11.62 -4.34 9.08
C ILE A 53 13.09 -4.36 8.66
N ASP A 54 13.73 -5.53 8.70
CA ASP A 54 15.13 -5.69 8.30
C ASP A 54 15.30 -5.39 6.79
N ASP A 55 14.40 -5.93 5.96
CA ASP A 55 14.35 -5.63 4.53
C ASP A 55 14.16 -4.13 4.26
N GLY A 56 13.33 -3.48 5.08
CA GLY A 56 13.09 -2.04 5.05
C GLY A 56 14.37 -1.25 5.26
N PHE A 57 15.11 -1.51 6.35
CA PHE A 57 16.34 -0.78 6.67
C PHE A 57 17.45 -1.01 5.62
N VAL A 58 17.61 -2.24 5.13
CA VAL A 58 18.60 -2.53 4.09
C VAL A 58 18.31 -1.72 2.82
N TRP A 59 17.05 -1.67 2.41
CA TRP A 59 16.66 -0.90 1.23
C TRP A 59 16.76 0.61 1.47
N GLU A 60 16.35 1.11 2.63
CA GLU A 60 16.48 2.51 3.03
C GLU A 60 17.93 2.99 2.90
N ARG A 61 18.87 2.22 3.44
CA ARG A 61 20.32 2.46 3.34
C ARG A 61 20.82 2.46 1.88
N GLN A 62 20.34 1.53 1.06
CA GLN A 62 20.69 1.49 -0.37
C GLN A 62 20.24 2.75 -1.12
N VAL A 63 19.02 3.23 -0.85
CA VAL A 63 18.49 4.46 -1.46
C VAL A 63 19.27 5.67 -0.99
N LYS A 64 19.50 5.81 0.32
CA LYS A 64 20.28 6.91 0.89
C LYS A 64 21.68 7.00 0.29
N LYS A 65 22.39 5.87 0.20
CA LYS A 65 23.70 5.79 -0.46
C LYS A 65 23.63 6.26 -1.92
N ALA A 66 22.66 5.76 -2.70
CA ALA A 66 22.50 6.14 -4.09
C ALA A 66 22.19 7.64 -4.25
N LEU A 67 21.33 8.21 -3.39
CA LEU A 67 21.03 9.63 -3.40
C LEU A 67 22.23 10.48 -3.00
N LYS A 68 23.04 10.03 -2.03
CA LYS A 68 24.28 10.72 -1.67
C LYS A 68 25.28 10.76 -2.83
N GLU A 69 25.40 9.66 -3.58
CA GLU A 69 26.25 9.59 -4.78
C GLU A 69 25.74 10.51 -5.91
N LEU A 70 24.42 10.62 -6.08
CA LEU A 70 23.80 11.42 -7.15
C LEU A 70 23.74 12.92 -6.85
N TYR A 71 23.48 13.31 -5.60
CA TYR A 71 23.19 14.69 -5.21
C TYR A 71 24.23 15.32 -4.28
N GLY A 72 25.21 14.55 -3.80
CA GLY A 72 26.35 15.07 -3.04
C GLY A 72 25.94 15.88 -1.80
N GLU A 73 26.32 17.15 -1.77
CA GLU A 73 26.05 18.06 -0.65
C GLU A 73 24.59 18.52 -0.58
N SER A 74 23.84 18.48 -1.69
CA SER A 74 22.41 18.80 -1.71
C SER A 74 21.55 17.77 -0.98
N PHE A 75 22.09 16.57 -0.72
CA PHE A 75 21.36 15.49 -0.06
C PHE A 75 21.71 15.36 1.42
N GLN A 76 20.65 15.26 2.23
CA GLN A 76 20.67 14.98 3.66
C GLN A 76 19.82 13.75 3.96
N GLU A 77 20.42 12.82 4.72
CA GLU A 77 19.71 11.68 5.32
C GLU A 77 19.02 12.13 6.61
N GLU A 78 17.83 11.59 6.89
CA GLU A 78 17.14 11.76 8.18
C GLU A 78 16.97 13.24 8.59
N LYS A 79 16.46 14.08 7.67
CA LYS A 79 16.27 15.51 7.94
C LYS A 79 15.30 15.70 9.11
N ASP A 80 15.77 16.40 10.14
CA ASP A 80 14.91 16.79 11.27
C ASP A 80 13.81 17.74 10.79
N LEU A 81 12.57 17.40 11.16
CA LEU A 81 11.36 18.16 10.95
C LEU A 81 10.77 18.50 12.31
N ILE A 82 11.12 19.68 12.81
CA ILE A 82 10.70 20.19 14.12
C ILE A 82 9.63 21.25 13.90
N TYR A 83 8.48 21.10 14.56
CA TYR A 83 7.37 22.04 14.47
C TYR A 83 6.57 22.06 15.78
N GLU A 84 6.14 23.24 16.23
CA GLU A 84 5.30 23.38 17.41
C GLU A 84 3.87 23.74 16.99
N ILE A 85 2.89 23.05 17.55
CA ILE A 85 1.46 23.33 17.33
C ILE A 85 0.67 23.12 18.62
N ASP A 86 -0.14 24.11 18.99
CA ASP A 86 -0.96 24.10 20.22
C ASP A 86 -0.16 23.69 21.47
N GLY A 87 1.06 24.21 21.62
CA GLY A 87 1.97 23.92 22.74
C GLY A 87 2.56 22.50 22.73
N THR A 88 2.32 21.73 21.68
CA THR A 88 2.91 20.40 21.47
C THR A 88 4.06 20.49 20.47
N LEU A 89 5.24 20.05 20.89
CA LEU A 89 6.41 19.95 20.02
C LEU A 89 6.36 18.63 19.24
N ILE A 90 6.30 18.73 17.91
CA ILE A 90 6.40 17.62 16.97
C ILE A 90 7.85 17.55 16.48
N HIS A 91 8.45 16.36 16.51
CA HIS A 91 9.78 16.10 15.97
C HIS A 91 9.73 14.82 15.14
N GLY A 92 9.77 14.95 13.81
CA GLY A 92 9.91 13.82 12.90
C GLY A 92 11.24 13.81 12.16
N HIS A 93 11.55 12.67 11.58
CA HIS A 93 12.68 12.48 10.66
C HIS A 93 12.11 12.16 9.28
N LEU A 94 12.64 12.85 8.28
CA LEU A 94 12.36 12.57 6.87
C LEU A 94 13.51 11.75 6.30
N ASP A 95 13.22 10.55 5.81
CA ASP A 95 14.25 9.57 5.44
C ASP A 95 15.30 10.17 4.48
N CYS A 96 14.84 10.96 3.51
CA CYS A 96 15.67 11.55 2.46
C CYS A 96 15.20 12.97 2.13
N PHE A 97 16.13 13.92 2.16
CA PHE A 97 15.90 15.33 1.84
C PHE A 97 16.91 15.81 0.81
N ILE A 98 16.43 16.50 -0.23
CA ILE A 98 17.27 17.12 -1.25
C ILE A 98 16.93 18.61 -1.31
N GLU A 99 17.93 19.45 -1.11
CA GLU A 99 17.81 20.89 -1.24
C GLU A 99 18.44 21.37 -2.55
N LEU A 100 17.60 21.90 -3.43
CA LEU A 100 17.98 22.55 -4.68
C LEU A 100 17.78 24.07 -4.55
N GLU A 101 18.15 24.82 -5.59
CA GLU A 101 18.09 26.28 -5.60
C GLU A 101 16.67 26.80 -5.33
N ASP A 102 15.70 26.36 -6.15
CA ASP A 102 14.30 26.83 -6.09
C ASP A 102 13.32 25.83 -5.46
N GLU A 103 13.79 24.62 -5.16
CA GLU A 103 12.93 23.55 -4.63
C GLU A 103 13.58 22.72 -3.54
N VAL A 104 12.74 22.17 -2.67
CA VAL A 104 13.12 21.13 -1.72
C VAL A 104 12.31 19.87 -1.99
N ILE A 105 12.97 18.73 -1.92
CA ILE A 105 12.37 17.43 -2.21
C ILE A 105 12.49 16.57 -0.96
N GLY A 106 11.35 16.20 -0.38
CA GLY A 106 11.26 15.16 0.62
C GLY A 106 10.88 13.83 0.03
N ILE A 107 11.54 12.76 0.48
CA ILE A 107 11.26 11.39 0.04
C ILE A 107 11.12 10.52 1.29
N GLU A 108 9.92 9.96 1.48
CA GLU A 108 9.63 8.97 2.51
C GLU A 108 9.71 7.57 1.90
N LEU A 109 10.49 6.68 2.50
CA LEU A 109 10.83 5.36 1.99
C LEU A 109 9.96 4.29 2.67
N LYS A 110 9.18 3.54 1.88
CA LYS A 110 8.38 2.41 2.40
C LYS A 110 8.65 1.10 1.63
N ALA A 111 9.01 0.03 2.34
CA ALA A 111 9.16 -1.33 1.76
C ALA A 111 8.07 -2.30 2.23
N PRO A 112 6.77 -2.03 2.01
CA PRO A 112 5.74 -2.99 2.39
C PRO A 112 5.86 -4.24 1.54
N LYS A 113 5.39 -5.38 2.07
CA LYS A 113 5.35 -6.66 1.34
C LYS A 113 4.65 -6.54 -0.01
N TYR A 114 3.51 -5.85 -0.05
CA TYR A 114 2.77 -5.55 -1.27
C TYR A 114 2.15 -4.16 -1.21
N ILE A 115 1.92 -3.58 -2.39
CA ILE A 115 1.03 -2.44 -2.61
C ILE A 115 -0.11 -2.89 -3.52
N LEU A 116 -1.31 -2.39 -3.27
CA LEU A 116 -2.48 -2.69 -4.11
C LEU A 116 -2.66 -1.59 -5.14
N LEU A 117 -3.05 -1.98 -6.35
CA LEU A 117 -3.30 -1.08 -7.47
C LEU A 117 -4.77 -1.14 -7.91
N LYS A 118 -5.33 0.01 -8.25
CA LYS A 118 -6.67 0.16 -8.83
C LYS A 118 -6.77 -0.51 -10.20
N ASP A 119 -5.69 -0.49 -10.98
CA ASP A 119 -5.56 -1.14 -12.29
C ASP A 119 -4.11 -1.58 -12.57
N ILE A 120 -3.88 -2.28 -13.68
CA ILE A 120 -2.53 -2.64 -14.16
C ILE A 120 -1.86 -1.38 -14.72
N PRO A 121 -0.69 -0.99 -14.19
CA PRO A 121 -0.02 0.24 -14.60
C PRO A 121 0.56 0.09 -16.01
N GLN A 122 0.37 1.13 -16.83
CA GLN A 122 1.09 1.28 -18.08
C GLN A 122 2.39 2.06 -17.85
N GLY A 123 3.36 1.94 -18.76
CA GLY A 123 4.56 2.78 -18.71
C GLY A 123 5.61 2.38 -17.66
N ILE A 124 5.57 1.15 -17.13
CA ILE A 124 6.66 0.61 -16.29
C ILE A 124 7.96 0.60 -17.12
N LYS A 125 9.01 1.26 -16.62
CA LYS A 125 10.35 1.29 -17.26
C LYS A 125 11.37 0.71 -16.30
N ASP A 126 12.05 -0.36 -16.69
CA ASP A 126 13.11 -1.00 -15.89
C ASP A 126 12.70 -1.32 -14.44
N GLY A 127 11.43 -1.67 -14.25
CA GLY A 127 10.86 -1.97 -12.93
C GLY A 127 10.49 -0.73 -12.09
N LEU A 128 10.69 0.48 -12.60
CA LEU A 128 10.19 1.73 -12.04
C LEU A 128 8.81 2.07 -12.61
N TYR A 129 7.89 2.45 -11.73
CA TYR A 129 6.59 2.99 -12.07
C TYR A 129 6.38 4.33 -11.34
N GLU A 130 6.14 5.38 -12.10
CA GLU A 130 5.71 6.67 -11.57
C GLU A 130 4.19 6.64 -11.44
N ASP A 131 3.68 6.82 -10.23
CA ASP A 131 2.29 6.63 -9.93
C ASP A 131 1.40 7.74 -10.47
N GLU A 132 0.51 7.37 -11.39
CA GLU A 132 -0.52 8.26 -11.97
C GLU A 132 -1.85 8.23 -11.18
N GLY A 133 -1.81 7.80 -9.91
CA GLY A 133 -2.98 7.69 -9.03
C GLY A 133 -3.62 6.30 -9.00
N LEU A 134 -2.89 5.27 -9.44
CA LEU A 134 -3.32 3.88 -9.41
C LEU A 134 -2.99 3.20 -8.08
N VAL A 135 -1.99 3.69 -7.33
CA VAL A 135 -1.62 3.12 -6.03
C VAL A 135 -2.72 3.38 -5.00
N ILE A 136 -3.09 2.33 -4.26
CA ILE A 136 -3.92 2.43 -3.06
C ILE A 136 -2.96 2.55 -1.87
N HIS A 137 -2.68 3.77 -1.47
CA HIS A 137 -1.74 4.04 -0.37
C HIS A 137 -2.31 3.57 0.97
N ASN A 138 -1.43 3.07 1.82
CA ASN A 138 -1.73 2.98 3.25
C ASN A 138 -1.94 4.42 3.78
N SER A 139 -3.09 4.67 4.41
CA SER A 139 -3.46 5.99 4.91
C SER A 139 -2.42 6.54 5.89
N VAL A 140 -1.82 5.70 6.75
CA VAL A 140 -0.77 6.12 7.68
C VAL A 140 0.45 6.66 6.94
N TYR A 141 0.89 5.99 5.87
CA TYR A 141 2.05 6.45 5.10
C TYR A 141 1.74 7.74 4.34
N LEU A 142 0.54 7.85 3.78
CA LEU A 142 0.11 9.07 3.10
C LEU A 142 0.02 10.23 4.09
N THR A 143 -0.62 10.06 5.24
CA THR A 143 -0.73 11.10 6.27
C THR A 143 0.63 11.50 6.82
N GLN A 144 1.55 10.56 7.05
CA GLN A 144 2.94 10.87 7.45
C GLN A 144 3.60 11.81 6.45
N ALA A 145 3.54 11.47 5.16
CA ALA A 145 4.09 12.31 4.09
C ALA A 145 3.37 13.66 3.95
N LYS A 146 2.04 13.71 4.16
CA LYS A 146 1.28 14.96 4.20
C LYS A 146 1.73 15.90 5.34
N ILE A 147 2.03 15.35 6.53
CA ILE A 147 2.58 16.10 7.67
C ILE A 147 3.99 16.59 7.36
N GLN A 148 4.86 15.72 6.82
CA GLN A 148 6.22 16.10 6.43
C GLN A 148 6.21 17.24 5.40
N ARG A 149 5.35 17.15 4.38
CA ARG A 149 5.14 18.21 3.38
C ARG A 149 4.69 19.53 4.00
N PHE A 150 3.76 19.49 4.96
CA PHE A 150 3.30 20.68 5.68
C PHE A 150 4.46 21.34 6.43
N ILE A 151 5.23 20.58 7.22
CA ILE A 151 6.36 21.11 7.99
C ILE A 151 7.44 21.67 7.06
N LEU A 152 7.79 20.96 5.98
CA LEU A 152 8.71 21.46 4.96
C LEU A 152 8.24 22.79 4.35
N GLY A 153 6.94 22.94 4.09
CA GLY A 153 6.36 24.20 3.60
C GLY A 153 6.49 25.36 4.58
N ARG A 154 6.51 25.09 5.89
CA ARG A 154 6.76 26.09 6.93
C ARG A 154 8.24 26.42 7.09
N LEU A 155 9.12 25.42 6.96
CA LEU A 155 10.57 25.58 7.09
C LEU A 155 11.20 26.26 5.87
N TYR A 156 10.63 26.05 4.67
CA TYR A 156 11.16 26.57 3.40
C TYR A 156 10.09 27.38 2.64
N PRO A 157 9.59 28.50 3.20
CA PRO A 157 8.46 29.25 2.64
C PRO A 157 8.76 29.90 1.27
N HIS A 158 10.03 30.00 0.90
CA HIS A 158 10.48 30.61 -0.36
C HIS A 158 10.80 29.59 -1.45
N LYS A 159 10.73 28.29 -1.16
CA LYS A 159 11.05 27.22 -2.12
C LYS A 159 9.80 26.42 -2.46
N LYS A 160 9.76 25.86 -3.66
CA LYS A 160 8.76 24.86 -4.02
C LYS A 160 9.01 23.58 -3.23
N VAL A 161 8.00 23.09 -2.54
CA VAL A 161 8.10 21.80 -1.82
C VAL A 161 7.53 20.68 -2.68
N ARG A 162 8.31 19.62 -2.89
CA ARG A 162 7.84 18.33 -3.43
C ARG A 162 8.02 17.25 -2.39
N GLN A 163 7.03 16.38 -2.24
CA GLN A 163 7.07 15.27 -1.30
C GLN A 163 6.72 14.00 -2.06
N TYR A 164 7.52 12.95 -1.87
CA TYR A 164 7.29 11.66 -2.48
C TYR A 164 7.16 10.56 -1.43
N LEU A 165 6.34 9.57 -1.77
CA LEU A 165 6.42 8.24 -1.22
C LEU A 165 7.14 7.37 -2.24
N PHE A 166 8.30 6.84 -1.87
CA PHE A 166 9.03 5.88 -2.69
C PHE A 166 8.83 4.49 -2.10
N TYR A 167 8.51 3.52 -2.96
CA TYR A 167 8.23 2.15 -2.56
C TYR A 167 9.15 1.16 -3.26
N LYS A 168 9.53 0.09 -2.54
CA LYS A 168 10.07 -1.15 -3.12
C LYS A 168 9.19 -2.33 -2.73
N SER A 169 8.17 -2.61 -3.54
CA SER A 169 7.10 -3.53 -3.14
C SER A 169 6.64 -4.46 -4.26
N LEU A 170 5.95 -5.55 -3.89
CA LEU A 170 5.22 -6.38 -4.85
C LEU A 170 3.90 -5.66 -5.18
N ALA A 171 3.82 -5.00 -6.32
CA ALA A 171 2.60 -4.36 -6.79
C ALA A 171 1.60 -5.42 -7.23
N LYS A 172 0.32 -5.27 -6.85
CA LYS A 172 -0.73 -6.27 -7.11
C LYS A 172 -2.01 -5.63 -7.66
N HIS A 173 -2.54 -6.23 -8.72
CA HIS A 173 -3.89 -5.98 -9.23
C HIS A 173 -4.55 -7.31 -9.60
N LYS A 174 -5.59 -7.73 -8.87
CA LYS A 174 -6.25 -9.03 -9.05
C LYS A 174 -5.22 -10.17 -9.06
N SER A 175 -5.02 -10.82 -10.20
CA SER A 175 -4.07 -11.91 -10.39
C SER A 175 -2.72 -11.46 -10.97
N TRP A 176 -2.57 -10.18 -11.31
CA TRP A 176 -1.31 -9.61 -11.76
C TRP A 176 -0.48 -9.18 -10.55
N SER A 177 0.80 -9.51 -10.57
CA SER A 177 1.75 -9.06 -9.56
C SER A 177 3.15 -8.90 -10.13
N GLN A 178 3.83 -7.82 -9.80
CA GLN A 178 5.20 -7.56 -10.21
C GLN A 178 5.95 -6.81 -9.11
N LYS A 179 7.21 -7.18 -8.84
CA LYS A 179 8.06 -6.41 -7.91
C LYS A 179 8.50 -5.14 -8.63
N LEU A 180 8.18 -3.98 -8.05
CA LEU A 180 8.44 -2.67 -8.64
C LEU A 180 9.04 -1.69 -7.63
N TYR A 181 9.78 -0.74 -8.17
CA TYR A 181 10.00 0.56 -7.57
C TYR A 181 8.82 1.45 -7.94
N VAL A 182 8.14 2.04 -6.95
CA VAL A 182 6.99 2.93 -7.21
C VAL A 182 7.21 4.28 -6.57
N VAL A 183 7.18 5.34 -7.37
CA VAL A 183 7.30 6.72 -6.88
C VAL A 183 5.93 7.37 -6.98
N SER A 184 5.41 7.91 -5.89
CA SER A 184 4.13 8.63 -5.87
C SER A 184 4.33 10.01 -5.26
N GLU A 185 3.92 11.06 -5.98
CA GLU A 185 3.99 12.43 -5.50
C GLU A 185 2.80 12.75 -4.59
N VAL A 186 3.11 13.17 -3.36
CA VAL A 186 2.13 13.64 -2.38
C VAL A 186 1.86 15.12 -2.65
N LYS A 187 0.79 15.38 -3.41
CA LYS A 187 0.44 16.73 -3.89
C LYS A 187 -0.11 17.63 -2.78
N GLU A 188 -0.93 17.06 -1.90
CA GLU A 188 -1.60 17.76 -0.81
C GLU A 188 -0.79 17.68 0.47
N SER A 189 -0.69 18.78 1.21
CA SER A 189 -0.26 18.76 2.61
C SER A 189 -1.46 18.48 3.52
N ILE A 190 -1.18 18.07 4.76
CA ILE A 190 -2.20 18.11 5.81
C ILE A 190 -2.56 19.57 6.08
N THR A 191 -3.80 19.86 6.45
CA THR A 191 -4.15 21.20 6.93
C THR A 191 -3.66 21.42 8.35
N GLU A 192 -3.62 22.67 8.79
CA GLU A 192 -3.25 22.98 10.17
C GLU A 192 -4.31 22.43 11.14
N GLU A 193 -5.60 22.54 10.79
CA GLU A 193 -6.72 22.03 11.58
C GLU A 193 -6.69 20.50 11.71
N GLU A 194 -6.39 19.78 10.62
CA GLU A 194 -6.20 18.33 10.64
C GLU A 194 -5.03 17.94 11.55
N LEU A 195 -3.93 18.68 11.52
CA LEU A 195 -2.78 18.42 12.39
C LEU A 195 -3.11 18.71 13.87
N LYS A 196 -3.83 19.80 14.16
CA LYS A 196 -4.33 20.11 15.52
C LYS A 196 -5.21 18.99 16.04
N GLU A 197 -6.10 18.49 15.20
CA GLU A 197 -6.99 17.39 15.58
C GLU A 197 -6.21 16.10 15.87
N LEU A 198 -5.18 15.77 15.08
CA LEU A 198 -4.30 14.63 15.37
C LEU A 198 -3.58 14.78 16.72
N VAL A 199 -3.07 15.98 17.02
CA VAL A 199 -2.41 16.27 18.30
C VAL A 199 -3.40 16.17 19.47
N ARG A 200 -4.58 16.79 19.35
CA ARG A 200 -5.64 16.71 20.35
C ARG A 200 -6.01 15.25 20.65
N ARG A 201 -6.25 14.45 19.60
CA ARG A 201 -6.56 13.02 19.72
C ARG A 201 -5.44 12.21 20.34
N PHE A 202 -4.18 12.54 20.06
CA PHE A 202 -3.05 11.86 20.68
C PHE A 202 -3.05 11.98 22.21
N HIS A 203 -3.44 13.15 22.72
CA HIS A 203 -3.54 13.41 24.14
C HIS A 203 -4.81 12.81 24.76
N GLU A 204 -5.96 12.97 24.11
CA GLU A 204 -7.26 12.64 24.68
C GLU A 204 -7.74 11.20 24.42
N ASP A 205 -7.36 10.60 23.29
CA ASP A 205 -7.83 9.27 22.87
C ASP A 205 -6.68 8.28 22.71
N LYS A 206 -6.64 7.31 23.63
CA LYS A 206 -5.64 6.23 23.65
C LYS A 206 -6.03 5.00 22.82
N SER A 207 -7.09 5.06 22.02
CA SER A 207 -7.49 3.98 21.12
C SER A 207 -6.47 3.75 19.98
N PRO A 208 -6.49 2.58 19.32
CA PRO A 208 -5.71 2.35 18.11
C PRO A 208 -6.11 3.30 16.98
N ARG A 209 -5.20 3.59 16.05
CA ARG A 209 -5.45 4.48 14.90
C ARG A 209 -5.91 3.75 13.64
N TYR A 210 -5.86 2.42 13.64
CA TYR A 210 -6.39 1.60 12.56
C TYR A 210 -6.83 0.22 13.06
N PRO A 211 -7.79 -0.46 12.38
CA PRO A 211 -8.53 -1.60 12.91
C PRO A 211 -7.70 -2.79 13.43
N ASN A 212 -6.51 -3.00 12.85
CA ASN A 212 -5.65 -4.14 13.16
C ASN A 212 -4.31 -3.74 13.80
N GLU A 213 -4.18 -2.51 14.31
CA GLU A 213 -2.94 -2.05 14.94
C GLU A 213 -2.49 -2.95 16.10
N CYS A 214 -3.38 -3.28 17.04
CA CYS A 214 -3.06 -4.13 18.19
C CYS A 214 -2.60 -5.53 17.75
N THR A 215 -3.38 -6.21 16.91
CA THR A 215 -3.12 -7.61 16.55
C THR A 215 -1.96 -7.76 15.55
N SER A 216 -1.81 -6.82 14.62
CA SER A 216 -0.89 -6.95 13.49
C SER A 216 0.42 -6.19 13.67
N TYR A 217 0.49 -5.18 14.55
CA TYR A 217 1.65 -4.26 14.59
C TYR A 217 2.09 -3.80 15.99
N CYS A 218 1.36 -4.13 17.06
CA CYS A 218 1.72 -3.74 18.42
C CYS A 218 2.52 -4.85 19.11
N VAL A 219 3.80 -4.58 19.38
CA VAL A 219 4.68 -5.53 20.09
C VAL A 219 4.24 -5.72 21.54
N PHE A 220 3.81 -4.65 22.23
CA PHE A 220 3.35 -4.74 23.63
C PHE A 220 2.09 -5.60 23.79
N TYR A 221 1.17 -5.58 22.82
CA TYR A 221 0.02 -6.49 22.83
C TYR A 221 0.45 -7.95 22.67
N ARG A 222 1.40 -8.23 21.77
CA ARG A 222 1.91 -9.59 21.52
C ARG A 222 2.69 -10.17 22.69
N GLU A 223 3.45 -9.33 23.39
CA GLU A 223 4.22 -9.70 24.58
C GLU A 223 3.35 -9.74 25.85
N GLY A 224 2.03 -9.48 25.76
CA GLY A 224 1.12 -9.51 26.90
C GLY A 224 1.26 -8.33 27.88
N LEU A 225 1.98 -7.27 27.47
CA LEU A 225 2.19 -6.05 28.27
C LEU A 225 1.05 -5.03 28.11
N CYS A 226 0.14 -5.26 27.18
CA CYS A 226 -1.05 -4.44 26.97
C CYS A 226 -2.23 -5.34 26.61
N GLU A 227 -3.38 -5.15 27.26
CA GLU A 227 -4.62 -5.90 26.97
C GLU A 227 -5.21 -5.57 25.58
N GLY A 228 -4.70 -4.54 24.93
CA GLY A 228 -5.24 -4.00 23.69
C GLY A 228 -6.46 -3.10 23.94
N ARG A 229 -6.87 -2.38 22.90
CA ARG A 229 -8.08 -1.55 22.93
C ARG A 229 -8.84 -1.73 21.63
N GLU A 230 -10.15 -1.58 21.69
CA GLU A 230 -10.96 -1.57 20.47
C GLU A 230 -10.64 -0.35 19.62
N TYR A 231 -10.49 -0.58 18.31
CA TYR A 231 -10.44 0.50 17.34
C TYR A 231 -11.80 1.18 17.29
N ARG A 232 -11.82 2.49 17.54
CA ARG A 232 -13.01 3.32 17.37
C ARG A 232 -12.97 3.90 15.98
N LEU A 233 -13.80 3.34 15.09
CA LEU A 233 -14.02 3.93 13.78
C LEU A 233 -14.59 5.32 14.03
N GLU A 234 -13.93 6.36 13.51
CA GLU A 234 -14.54 7.68 13.50
C GLU A 234 -15.81 7.59 12.65
N GLU A 235 -16.94 7.86 13.28
CA GLU A 235 -18.16 8.14 12.55
C GLU A 235 -17.95 9.49 11.85
N GLU A 236 -17.36 9.47 10.64
CA GLU A 236 -17.60 10.56 9.70
C GLU A 236 -19.11 10.66 9.56
N LYS A 237 -19.70 11.76 10.06
CA LYS A 237 -21.11 12.06 9.78
C LYS A 237 -21.24 12.06 8.26
N PRO A 238 -21.97 11.10 7.66
CA PRO A 238 -21.97 11.01 6.22
C PRO A 238 -22.56 12.31 5.70
N GLN A 239 -21.84 12.98 4.81
CA GLN A 239 -22.36 14.18 4.16
C GLN A 239 -23.67 13.80 3.47
N GLU A 240 -24.67 14.69 3.50
CA GLU A 240 -25.98 14.43 2.88
C GLU A 240 -25.83 14.01 1.40
N SER A 241 -24.83 14.58 0.72
CA SER A 241 -24.40 14.22 -0.62
C SER A 241 -23.98 12.74 -0.77
N ALA A 242 -23.34 12.13 0.22
CA ALA A 242 -22.95 10.72 0.18
C ALA A 242 -24.17 9.78 0.21
N PHE A 243 -25.22 10.14 0.97
CA PHE A 243 -26.47 9.39 0.98
C PHE A 243 -27.22 9.50 -0.35
N GLU A 244 -27.25 10.70 -0.94
CA GLU A 244 -27.85 10.93 -2.26
C GLU A 244 -27.11 10.14 -3.34
N LEU A 245 -25.78 10.17 -3.34
CA LEU A 245 -24.95 9.40 -4.27
C LEU A 245 -25.12 7.89 -4.09
N LEU A 246 -25.20 7.40 -2.86
CA LEU A 246 -25.46 5.98 -2.60
C LEU A 246 -26.85 5.56 -3.08
N ARG A 247 -27.86 6.41 -2.88
CA ARG A 247 -29.22 6.16 -3.39
C ARG A 247 -29.21 6.13 -4.91
N TYR A 248 -28.54 7.09 -5.55
CA TYR A 248 -28.39 7.14 -7.00
C TYR A 248 -27.68 5.91 -7.56
N TYR A 249 -26.57 5.50 -6.93
CA TYR A 249 -25.84 4.27 -7.28
C TYR A 249 -26.75 3.03 -7.23
N ARG A 250 -27.54 2.87 -6.15
CA ARG A 250 -28.47 1.74 -6.01
C ARG A 250 -29.57 1.74 -7.06
N THR A 251 -30.06 2.92 -7.45
CA THR A 251 -31.02 3.07 -8.55
C THR A 251 -30.39 2.61 -9.86
N LEU A 252 -29.19 3.09 -10.19
CA LEU A 252 -28.47 2.68 -11.40
C LEU A 252 -28.19 1.17 -11.43
N GLU A 253 -27.78 0.58 -10.31
CA GLU A 253 -27.56 -0.87 -10.22
C GLU A 253 -28.85 -1.66 -10.50
N THR A 254 -29.99 -1.16 -10.01
CA THR A 254 -31.31 -1.76 -10.21
C THR A 254 -31.74 -1.62 -11.67
N GLU A 255 -31.61 -0.44 -12.25
CA GLU A 255 -31.93 -0.18 -13.66
C GLU A 255 -31.07 -1.02 -14.59
N LEU A 256 -29.76 -1.14 -14.30
CA LEU A 256 -28.84 -1.99 -15.08
C LEU A 256 -29.31 -3.45 -15.08
N LYS A 257 -29.69 -4.00 -13.92
CA LYS A 257 -30.23 -5.37 -13.82
C LYS A 257 -31.55 -5.54 -14.57
N GLN A 258 -32.42 -4.53 -14.56
CA GLN A 258 -33.67 -4.55 -15.32
C GLN A 258 -33.39 -4.54 -16.83
N VAL A 259 -32.50 -3.67 -17.30
CA VAL A 259 -32.08 -3.61 -18.71
C VAL A 259 -31.45 -4.93 -19.14
N GLU A 260 -30.54 -5.51 -18.34
CA GLU A 260 -29.95 -6.82 -18.62
C GLU A 260 -31.02 -7.91 -18.72
N THR A 261 -32.02 -7.89 -17.85
CA THR A 261 -33.15 -8.85 -17.89
C THR A 261 -33.98 -8.69 -19.16
N LEU A 262 -34.25 -7.46 -19.58
CA LEU A 262 -34.97 -7.18 -20.82
C LEU A 262 -34.16 -7.63 -22.04
N LEU A 263 -32.86 -7.35 -22.06
CA LEU A 263 -31.96 -7.82 -23.12
C LEU A 263 -31.93 -9.35 -23.20
N LYS A 264 -31.81 -10.06 -22.05
CA LYS A 264 -31.89 -11.53 -21.98
C LYS A 264 -33.18 -12.11 -22.57
N LYS A 265 -34.31 -11.41 -22.40
CA LYS A 265 -35.61 -11.80 -22.95
C LYS A 265 -35.73 -11.49 -24.45
N ALA A 266 -35.21 -10.35 -24.87
CA ALA A 266 -35.28 -9.88 -26.25
C ALA A 266 -34.35 -10.69 -27.18
N VAL A 267 -33.21 -11.15 -26.67
CA VAL A 267 -32.19 -11.83 -27.47
C VAL A 267 -32.28 -13.34 -27.33
N LYS A 268 -32.82 -13.99 -28.37
CA LYS A 268 -32.86 -15.46 -28.50
C LYS A 268 -31.62 -15.92 -29.29
N GLY A 269 -30.52 -16.17 -28.58
CA GLY A 269 -29.25 -16.60 -29.18
C GLY A 269 -28.15 -15.55 -29.05
N THR A 270 -27.36 -15.35 -30.11
CA THR A 270 -26.25 -14.38 -30.15
C THR A 270 -26.49 -13.36 -31.26
N LEU A 271 -26.29 -12.08 -30.97
CA LEU A 271 -26.38 -10.95 -31.90
C LEU A 271 -25.05 -10.21 -31.96
N LYS A 272 -24.73 -9.63 -33.12
CA LYS A 272 -23.61 -8.69 -33.26
C LYS A 272 -24.15 -7.26 -33.37
N ILE A 273 -23.79 -6.40 -32.41
CA ILE A 273 -24.17 -4.99 -32.39
C ILE A 273 -22.89 -4.16 -32.19
N GLY A 274 -22.62 -3.20 -33.09
CA GLY A 274 -21.45 -2.31 -32.96
C GLY A 274 -20.10 -3.04 -32.91
N GLY A 275 -19.97 -4.19 -33.59
CA GLY A 275 -18.77 -5.02 -33.56
C GLY A 275 -18.59 -5.90 -32.33
N ARG A 276 -19.52 -5.87 -31.36
CA ARG A 276 -19.53 -6.73 -30.17
C ARG A 276 -20.58 -7.83 -30.29
N GLU A 277 -20.26 -9.01 -29.76
CA GLU A 277 -21.21 -10.11 -29.59
C GLU A 277 -21.97 -9.97 -28.26
N LEU A 278 -23.29 -9.96 -28.34
CA LEU A 278 -24.21 -9.89 -27.21
C LEU A 278 -25.20 -11.05 -27.29
N GLY A 279 -25.41 -11.77 -26.20
CA GLY A 279 -26.38 -12.86 -26.15
C GLY A 279 -25.96 -14.07 -25.31
N TRP A 280 -26.71 -15.16 -25.45
CA TRP A 280 -26.38 -16.44 -24.85
C TRP A 280 -25.32 -17.12 -25.72
N VAL A 281 -24.12 -17.30 -25.17
CA VAL A 281 -23.00 -17.94 -25.84
C VAL A 281 -22.65 -19.24 -25.13
N LYS A 282 -22.38 -20.29 -25.90
CA LYS A 282 -21.78 -21.50 -25.38
C LYS A 282 -20.31 -21.23 -25.11
N ARG A 283 -19.89 -21.43 -23.88
CA ARG A 283 -18.50 -21.32 -23.45
C ARG A 283 -18.04 -22.68 -22.94
N GLU A 284 -16.99 -23.20 -23.53
CA GLU A 284 -16.32 -24.38 -23.00
C GLU A 284 -15.49 -24.00 -21.77
N VAL A 285 -15.91 -24.49 -20.61
CA VAL A 285 -15.17 -24.41 -19.36
C VAL A 285 -14.34 -25.67 -19.21
N VAL A 286 -13.04 -25.49 -19.00
CA VAL A 286 -12.08 -26.58 -18.84
C VAL A 286 -11.46 -26.48 -17.47
N SER A 287 -11.57 -27.55 -16.69
CA SER A 287 -10.83 -27.70 -15.44
C SER A 287 -9.61 -28.59 -15.68
N PHE A 288 -8.47 -28.18 -15.14
CA PHE A 288 -7.21 -28.88 -15.31
C PHE A 288 -6.90 -29.75 -14.08
N ASP A 289 -6.32 -30.92 -14.33
CA ASP A 289 -5.69 -31.73 -13.29
C ASP A 289 -4.35 -31.07 -12.92
N VAL A 290 -4.39 -30.27 -11.86
CA VAL A 290 -3.24 -29.47 -11.41
C VAL A 290 -2.05 -30.36 -11.05
N GLU A 291 -2.27 -31.53 -10.46
CA GLU A 291 -1.18 -32.42 -10.08
C GLU A 291 -0.45 -32.96 -11.31
N LYS A 292 -1.22 -33.43 -12.30
CA LYS A 292 -0.69 -33.95 -13.56
C LYS A 292 -0.02 -32.87 -14.42
N LEU A 293 -0.60 -31.66 -14.43
CA LEU A 293 -0.05 -30.48 -15.08
C LEU A 293 1.32 -30.11 -14.49
N LEU A 294 1.42 -29.99 -13.16
CA LEU A 294 2.67 -29.62 -12.48
C LEU A 294 3.75 -30.70 -12.70
N LYS A 295 3.37 -31.98 -12.64
CA LYS A 295 4.30 -33.09 -12.89
C LYS A 295 4.89 -33.07 -14.30
N LYS A 296 4.11 -32.68 -15.31
CA LYS A 296 4.59 -32.56 -16.70
C LYS A 296 5.34 -31.27 -16.97
N ALA A 297 4.97 -30.17 -16.31
CA ALA A 297 5.64 -28.89 -16.48
C ALA A 297 7.08 -28.89 -15.91
N GLY A 298 7.39 -29.75 -14.95
CA GLY A 298 8.73 -29.90 -14.39
C GLY A 298 9.26 -28.57 -13.85
N ASP A 299 10.44 -28.15 -14.31
CA ASP A 299 11.07 -26.89 -13.90
C ASP A 299 10.24 -25.63 -14.26
N LYS A 300 9.35 -25.74 -15.25
CA LYS A 300 8.41 -24.68 -15.64
C LYS A 300 7.10 -24.70 -14.86
N ALA A 301 6.95 -25.58 -13.86
CA ALA A 301 5.74 -25.67 -13.06
C ALA A 301 5.28 -24.32 -12.50
N HIS A 302 6.24 -23.47 -12.10
CA HIS A 302 5.99 -22.11 -11.59
C HIS A 302 5.20 -21.21 -12.55
N GLU A 303 5.29 -21.43 -13.87
CA GLU A 303 4.54 -20.68 -14.89
C GLU A 303 3.04 -21.01 -14.91
N TYR A 304 2.66 -22.14 -14.28
CA TYR A 304 1.32 -22.73 -14.31
C TYR A 304 0.67 -22.94 -12.92
N VAL A 305 1.35 -22.56 -11.82
CA VAL A 305 0.81 -22.66 -10.43
C VAL A 305 -0.49 -21.87 -10.24
N TYR A 306 -0.73 -20.84 -11.06
CA TYR A 306 -1.99 -20.12 -11.13
C TYR A 306 -2.56 -20.19 -12.55
N VAL A 307 -3.38 -21.21 -12.82
CA VAL A 307 -4.06 -21.36 -14.11
C VAL A 307 -5.12 -20.27 -14.27
N LYS A 308 -4.74 -19.16 -14.92
CA LYS A 308 -5.69 -18.12 -15.32
C LYS A 308 -6.54 -18.60 -16.50
N PRO A 309 -7.83 -18.22 -16.58
CA PRO A 309 -8.67 -18.54 -17.74
C PRO A 309 -8.07 -18.12 -19.10
N SER A 310 -7.24 -17.07 -19.12
CA SER A 310 -6.56 -16.55 -20.32
C SER A 310 -5.38 -17.42 -20.80
N LYS A 311 -4.86 -18.33 -19.97
CA LYS A 311 -3.78 -19.27 -20.34
C LYS A 311 -4.30 -20.64 -20.77
N LYS A 312 -5.63 -20.81 -20.89
CA LYS A 312 -6.27 -22.07 -21.27
C LYS A 312 -5.71 -22.63 -22.58
N GLU A 313 -5.65 -21.81 -23.63
CA GLU A 313 -5.16 -22.25 -24.94
C GLU A 313 -3.68 -22.62 -24.92
N GLU A 314 -2.86 -21.86 -24.20
CA GLU A 314 -1.43 -22.14 -24.04
C GLU A 314 -1.19 -23.49 -23.36
N ILE A 315 -1.95 -23.79 -22.30
CA ILE A 315 -1.87 -25.06 -21.57
C ILE A 315 -2.31 -26.22 -22.46
N LEU A 316 -3.45 -26.08 -23.16
CA LEU A 316 -3.95 -27.12 -24.06
C LEU A 316 -3.01 -27.37 -25.24
N ASN A 317 -2.39 -26.32 -25.80
CA ASN A 317 -1.44 -26.45 -26.89
C ASN A 317 -0.12 -27.12 -26.45
N THR A 318 0.31 -26.88 -25.20
CA THR A 318 1.59 -27.37 -24.68
C THR A 318 1.49 -28.79 -24.14
N PHE A 319 0.43 -29.08 -23.39
CA PHE A 319 0.29 -30.33 -22.64
C PHE A 319 -0.89 -31.19 -23.13
N GLY A 320 -1.69 -30.72 -24.08
CA GLY A 320 -2.81 -31.48 -24.63
C GLY A 320 -3.95 -31.76 -23.64
N ASP A 321 -4.88 -32.62 -24.07
CA ASP A 321 -6.07 -32.99 -23.28
C ASP A 321 -5.77 -33.92 -22.10
N GLU A 322 -4.55 -34.44 -22.01
CA GLU A 322 -4.15 -35.36 -20.95
C GLU A 322 -4.05 -34.71 -19.56
N VAL A 323 -3.87 -33.38 -19.49
CA VAL A 323 -3.88 -32.60 -18.24
C VAL A 323 -5.27 -32.04 -17.92
N VAL A 324 -6.29 -32.39 -18.72
CA VAL A 324 -7.67 -31.95 -18.50
C VAL A 324 -8.37 -32.91 -17.55
N LYS A 325 -8.95 -32.36 -16.48
CA LYS A 325 -9.77 -33.09 -15.52
C LYS A 325 -11.21 -33.20 -16.01
N GLU A 326 -11.76 -32.10 -16.52
CA GLU A 326 -13.14 -32.04 -17.01
C GLU A 326 -13.27 -30.96 -18.09
N LYS A 327 -14.04 -31.25 -19.14
CA LYS A 327 -14.57 -30.24 -20.07
C LYS A 327 -16.08 -30.21 -19.93
N ARG A 328 -16.66 -29.03 -19.76
CA ARG A 328 -18.10 -28.83 -19.78
C ARG A 328 -18.47 -27.62 -20.61
N GLU A 329 -19.62 -27.69 -21.27
CA GLU A 329 -20.21 -26.53 -21.91
C GLU A 329 -21.10 -25.79 -20.90
N GLU A 330 -20.86 -24.50 -20.73
CA GLU A 330 -21.76 -23.61 -20.01
C GLU A 330 -22.38 -22.60 -20.98
N VAL A 331 -23.68 -22.37 -20.84
CA VAL A 331 -24.37 -21.30 -21.57
C VAL A 331 -24.33 -20.06 -20.69
N ILE A 332 -23.58 -19.05 -21.11
CA ILE A 332 -23.44 -17.80 -20.36
C ILE A 332 -24.04 -16.63 -21.13
N TRP A 333 -24.52 -15.63 -20.40
CA TRP A 333 -24.92 -14.36 -20.98
C TRP A 333 -23.69 -13.45 -21.14
N LYS A 334 -23.42 -13.01 -22.37
CA LYS A 334 -22.34 -12.09 -22.73
C LYS A 334 -22.95 -10.74 -23.12
N LEU A 335 -22.46 -9.68 -22.50
CA LEU A 335 -22.85 -8.28 -22.73
C LEU A 335 -21.73 -7.51 -23.44
#